data_AF-A0A2W1B8V6-F1
#
_entry.id   AF-A0A2W1B8V6-F1
#
_cell.length_a   1.000
_cell.length_b   1.000
_cell.length_c   1.000
_cell.angle_alpha   90.00
_cell.angle_beta   90.00
_cell.angle_gamma   90.00
#
_symmetry.space_group_name_H-M   'P 1'
#
loop_
_entity.id
_entity.type
_entity.pdbx_description
1 polymer ?
#
loop_
_entity_poly.entity_id
_entity_poly.type
_entity_poly.pdbx_seq_one_letter_code
_entity_poly.pdbx_strand_id
1 'polypeptide(L)'
;MSEKIVSSSCCFSGISFCSTGCTEFLLSPERNKGMVISGRSMDFSYPLNSKVVFFNRDDSFSSHMPDGSEAVSWENKYGFVGLNENGLSLSALWLPGTEYEEVSRDSEPTKVIELFDLPSWILGTLRHSNQLRTVLKK
;
A
#
# COMPACT_ATOMS: atom_id res chain seq x y z
N MET A 1 -8.07 0.48 -62.43
CA MET A 1 -9.23 -0.41 -62.22
C MET A 1 -8.74 -1.62 -61.41
N SER A 2 -9.54 -2.12 -60.47
CA SER A 2 -9.20 -3.06 -59.38
C SER A 2 -8.72 -2.33 -58.11
N GLU A 3 -9.61 -1.83 -57.24
CA GLU A 3 -10.63 -2.47 -56.38
C GLU A 3 -10.07 -3.24 -55.15
N LYS A 4 -10.27 -2.59 -53.99
CA LYS A 4 -10.74 -3.11 -52.70
C LYS A 4 -9.77 -3.97 -51.86
N ILE A 5 -9.11 -3.31 -50.90
CA ILE A 5 -8.66 -3.93 -49.65
C ILE A 5 -9.85 -3.88 -48.68
N VAL A 6 -10.40 -5.05 -48.34
CA VAL A 6 -11.41 -5.22 -47.31
C VAL A 6 -10.73 -5.10 -45.95
N SER A 7 -10.97 -4.00 -45.24
CA SER A 7 -10.64 -3.90 -43.82
C SER A 7 -11.77 -4.55 -43.02
N SER A 8 -11.54 -5.79 -42.60
CA SER A 8 -12.41 -6.48 -41.64
C SER A 8 -12.20 -5.83 -40.27
N SER A 9 -13.13 -4.97 -39.88
CA SER A 9 -13.18 -4.38 -38.54
C SER A 9 -13.49 -5.49 -37.54
N CYS A 10 -12.44 -5.99 -36.87
CA CYS A 10 -12.59 -6.83 -35.70
C CYS A 10 -13.02 -5.93 -34.54
N CYS A 11 -14.33 -5.74 -34.39
CA CYS A 11 -14.91 -5.22 -33.16
C CYS A 11 -14.61 -6.22 -32.04
N PHE A 12 -13.45 -6.06 -31.40
CA PHE A 12 -13.23 -6.61 -30.07
C PHE A 12 -14.23 -5.91 -29.14
N SER A 13 -15.39 -6.54 -28.96
CA SER A 13 -16.23 -6.29 -27.79
C SER A 13 -15.37 -6.66 -26.58
N GLY A 14 -14.69 -5.66 -26.04
CA GLY A 14 -13.95 -5.77 -24.80
C GLY A 14 -14.94 -6.10 -23.70
N ILE A 15 -14.99 -7.38 -23.33
CA ILE A 15 -15.52 -7.79 -22.05
C ILE A 15 -14.64 -7.08 -21.02
N SER A 16 -15.13 -5.96 -20.50
CA SER A 16 -14.52 -5.30 -19.36
C SER A 16 -14.75 -6.23 -18.19
N PHE A 17 -13.76 -7.09 -17.94
CA PHE A 17 -13.70 -7.82 -16.68
C PHE A 17 -13.56 -6.76 -15.60
N CYS A 18 -14.65 -6.53 -14.85
CA CYS A 18 -14.62 -5.77 -13.62
C CYS A 18 -13.78 -6.61 -12.64
N SER A 19 -12.47 -6.37 -12.66
CA SER A 19 -11.57 -6.93 -11.66
C SER A 19 -12.01 -6.34 -10.32
N THR A 20 -12.52 -7.17 -9.43
CA THR A 20 -12.73 -6.79 -8.03
C THR A 20 -11.36 -6.74 -7.38
N GLY A 21 -10.74 -5.56 -7.39
CA GLY A 21 -9.39 -5.38 -6.85
C GLY A 21 -9.10 -3.91 -6.60
N CYS A 22 -8.33 -3.63 -5.57
CA CYS A 22 -7.90 -2.27 -5.28
C CYS A 22 -7.00 -1.76 -6.41
N THR A 23 -7.17 -0.49 -6.79
CA THR A 23 -6.34 0.18 -7.80
C THR A 23 -5.58 1.33 -7.17
N GLU A 24 -4.35 1.58 -7.63
CA GLU A 24 -3.58 2.78 -7.30
C GLU A 24 -2.99 3.39 -8.58
N PHE A 25 -2.97 4.71 -8.64
CA PHE A 25 -2.30 5.46 -9.71
C PHE A 25 -1.54 6.66 -9.14
N LEU A 26 -0.44 7.00 -9.80
CA LEU A 26 0.37 8.17 -9.50
C LEU A 26 0.45 9.07 -10.73
N LEU A 27 0.01 10.31 -10.60
CA LEU A 27 0.20 11.33 -11.62
C LEU A 27 1.54 12.03 -11.38
N SER A 28 2.47 11.81 -12.31
CA SER A 28 3.81 12.39 -12.27
C SER A 28 3.79 13.91 -12.43
N PRO A 29 4.73 14.62 -11.79
CA PRO A 29 4.76 16.09 -11.76
C PRO A 29 5.08 16.73 -13.11
N GLU A 30 5.68 15.96 -14.04
CA GLU A 30 6.12 16.39 -15.38
C GLU A 30 5.02 17.07 -16.19
N ARG A 31 3.78 16.58 -16.05
CA ARG A 31 2.61 17.07 -16.79
C ARG A 31 1.65 17.88 -15.92
N ASN A 32 2.00 18.11 -14.66
CA ASN A 32 1.11 18.69 -13.64
C ASN A 32 1.78 19.81 -12.83
N LYS A 33 2.58 20.66 -13.47
CA LYS A 33 3.21 21.86 -12.85
C LYS A 33 3.97 21.57 -11.55
N GLY A 34 4.63 20.40 -11.45
CA GLY A 34 5.34 20.01 -10.23
C GLY A 34 4.50 19.33 -9.16
N MET A 35 3.18 19.19 -9.36
CA MET A 35 2.29 18.51 -8.41
C MET A 35 2.33 16.99 -8.59
N VAL A 36 2.50 16.27 -7.48
CA VAL A 36 2.36 14.82 -7.42
C VAL A 36 0.99 14.48 -6.84
N ILE A 37 0.20 13.67 -7.55
CA ILE A 37 -1.13 13.23 -7.08
C ILE A 37 -1.13 11.71 -7.03
N SER A 38 -1.34 11.15 -5.84
CA SER A 38 -1.61 9.72 -5.65
C SER A 38 -3.10 9.51 -5.43
N GLY A 39 -3.69 8.55 -6.13
CA GLY A 39 -5.08 8.15 -5.98
C GLY A 39 -5.21 6.65 -5.83
N ARG A 40 -6.15 6.22 -4.98
CA ARG A 40 -6.44 4.80 -4.75
C ARG A 40 -7.96 4.53 -4.71
N SER A 41 -8.35 3.33 -5.11
CA SER A 41 -9.68 2.76 -4.86
C SER A 41 -9.61 1.67 -3.79
N MET A 42 -10.70 1.51 -3.03
CA MET A 42 -10.87 0.46 -2.02
C MET A 42 -12.11 -0.35 -2.39
N ASP A 43 -11.89 -1.42 -3.15
CA ASP A 43 -12.95 -2.18 -3.81
C ASP A 43 -13.15 -3.53 -3.09
N PHE A 44 -14.22 -3.62 -2.30
CA PHE A 44 -14.62 -4.81 -1.55
C PHE A 44 -16.10 -5.11 -1.79
N SER A 45 -16.45 -6.40 -1.87
CA SER A 45 -17.84 -6.84 -2.08
C SER A 45 -18.75 -6.66 -0.86
N TYR A 46 -18.21 -6.19 0.26
CA TYR A 46 -18.90 -5.98 1.53
C TYR A 46 -18.44 -4.66 2.17
N PRO A 47 -19.29 -4.01 3.00
CA PRO A 47 -18.93 -2.76 3.65
C PRO A 47 -17.84 -2.97 4.70
N LEU A 48 -16.74 -2.23 4.60
CA LEU A 48 -15.62 -2.28 5.54
C LEU A 48 -15.77 -1.40 6.78
N ASN A 49 -16.72 -0.46 6.78
CA ASN A 49 -16.88 0.54 7.84
C ASN A 49 -15.58 1.35 8.12
N SER A 50 -14.79 1.61 7.07
CA SER A 50 -13.52 2.32 7.15
C SER A 50 -13.68 3.71 7.78
N LYS A 51 -12.74 4.07 8.66
CA LYS A 51 -12.69 5.38 9.31
C LYS A 51 -11.39 6.09 8.95
N VAL A 52 -11.45 7.42 8.87
CA VAL A 52 -10.25 8.25 8.82
C VAL A 52 -9.79 8.50 10.25
N VAL A 53 -8.54 8.16 10.54
CA VAL A 53 -7.94 8.29 11.86
C VAL A 53 -6.65 9.09 11.72
N PHE A 54 -6.41 9.96 12.70
CA PHE A 54 -5.17 10.72 12.82
C PHE A 54 -4.27 10.05 13.84
N PHE A 55 -2.99 9.89 13.47
CA PHE A 55 -1.94 9.40 14.36
C PHE A 55 -0.94 10.52 14.57
N ASN A 56 -0.59 10.78 15.82
CA ASN A 56 0.29 11.88 16.20
C ASN A 56 1.76 11.43 16.19
N ARG A 57 2.64 12.43 16.27
CA ARG A 57 4.03 12.18 16.69
C ARG A 57 4.03 11.69 18.13
N ASP A 58 5.06 10.92 18.47
CA ASP A 58 5.32 10.39 19.80
C ASP A 58 4.28 9.35 20.30
N ASP A 59 3.27 9.02 19.48
CA ASP A 59 2.41 7.87 19.72
C ASP A 59 3.24 6.58 19.65
N SER A 60 3.09 5.73 20.66
CA SER A 60 3.80 4.44 20.79
C SER A 60 2.91 3.28 20.36
N PHE A 61 3.47 2.34 19.60
CA PHE A 61 2.80 1.15 19.11
C PHE A 61 3.69 -0.09 19.27
N SER A 62 3.03 -1.24 19.38
CA SER A 62 3.65 -2.56 19.42
C SER A 62 2.90 -3.49 18.48
N SER A 63 3.66 -4.19 17.64
CA SER A 63 3.16 -5.34 16.88
C SER A 63 3.20 -6.59 17.75
N HIS A 64 2.56 -7.66 17.28
CA HIS A 64 2.49 -8.93 18.01
C HIS A 64 3.05 -10.11 17.21
N MET A 65 3.56 -11.11 17.93
CA MET A 65 3.88 -12.43 17.43
C MET A 65 2.58 -13.25 17.24
N PRO A 66 2.60 -14.37 16.48
CA PRO A 66 1.42 -15.23 16.32
C PRO A 66 0.87 -15.82 17.63
N ASP A 67 1.70 -15.91 18.68
CA ASP A 67 1.28 -16.37 20.01
C ASP A 67 0.76 -15.24 20.92
N GLY A 68 0.70 -14.01 20.41
CA GLY A 68 0.25 -12.82 21.11
C GLY A 68 1.31 -12.11 21.95
N SER A 69 2.55 -12.62 22.02
CA SER A 69 3.66 -11.90 22.66
C SER A 69 4.07 -10.66 21.86
N GLU A 70 4.72 -9.69 22.52
CA GLU A 70 5.17 -8.46 21.85
C GLU A 70 6.25 -8.75 20.80
N ALA A 71 6.11 -8.11 19.63
CA ALA A 71 7.08 -8.10 18.55
C ALA A 71 7.76 -6.72 18.46
N VAL A 72 7.99 -6.21 17.24
CA VAL A 72 8.57 -4.88 17.07
C VAL A 72 7.68 -3.80 17.71
N SER A 73 8.32 -2.89 18.45
CA SER A 73 7.67 -1.68 18.96
C SER A 73 8.31 -0.45 18.34
N TRP A 74 7.51 0.60 18.12
CA TRP A 74 8.00 1.86 17.56
C TRP A 74 7.26 3.05 18.15
N GLU A 75 7.93 4.19 18.08
CA GLU A 75 7.36 5.50 18.38
C GLU A 75 7.29 6.29 17.08
N ASN A 76 6.16 6.95 16.83
CA ASN A 76 5.96 7.75 15.63
C ASN A 76 6.86 8.99 15.63
N LYS A 77 7.76 9.07 14.65
CA LYS A 77 8.53 10.28 14.36
C LYS A 77 7.72 11.31 13.57
N TYR A 78 6.72 10.83 12.83
CA TYR A 78 5.90 11.63 11.93
C TYR A 78 4.42 11.38 12.19
N GLY A 79 3.63 12.45 12.25
CA GLY A 79 2.17 12.35 12.27
C GLY A 79 1.62 12.03 10.88
N PHE A 80 0.53 11.25 10.81
CA PHE A 80 -0.04 10.81 9.53
C PHE A 80 -1.54 10.57 9.53
N VAL A 81 -2.13 10.70 8.34
CA VAL A 81 -3.53 10.39 7.99
C VAL A 81 -3.58 9.93 6.53
N GLY A 82 -3.31 8.64 6.29
CA GLY A 82 -3.15 8.06 4.94
C GLY A 82 -1.86 8.50 4.21
N LEU A 83 -1.39 9.72 4.47
CA LEU A 83 -0.05 10.21 4.17
C LEU A 83 0.54 10.86 5.42
N ASN A 84 1.86 10.87 5.54
CA ASN A 84 2.53 11.57 6.62
C ASN A 84 2.81 13.04 6.29
N GLU A 85 3.17 13.82 7.30
CA GLU A 85 3.46 15.26 7.17
C GLU A 85 4.63 15.61 6.22
N ASN A 86 5.42 14.63 5.78
CA ASN A 86 6.45 14.82 4.77
C ASN A 86 5.99 14.49 3.34
N GLY A 87 4.70 14.18 3.17
CA GLY A 87 4.11 13.84 1.88
C GLY A 87 4.39 12.40 1.41
N LEU A 88 4.92 11.54 2.29
CA LEU A 88 4.98 10.10 2.01
C LEU A 88 3.57 9.53 2.14
N SER A 89 3.06 8.95 1.05
CA SER A 89 1.79 8.22 1.03
C SER A 89 2.06 6.73 0.87
N LEU A 90 1.15 5.91 1.39
CA LEU A 90 1.21 4.46 1.29
C LEU A 90 -0.20 3.89 1.11
N SER A 91 -0.33 2.96 0.17
CA SER A 91 -1.59 2.24 -0.10
C SER A 91 -1.37 0.75 0.08
N ALA A 92 -2.09 0.14 1.03
CA ALA A 92 -2.16 -1.32 1.15
C ALA A 92 -3.24 -1.84 0.20
N LEU A 93 -2.81 -2.43 -0.93
CA LEU A 93 -3.72 -3.02 -1.92
C LEU A 93 -3.96 -4.50 -1.57
N TRP A 94 -5.22 -4.92 -1.63
CA TRP A 94 -5.58 -6.31 -1.37
C TRP A 94 -5.13 -7.22 -2.51
N LEU A 95 -4.21 -8.14 -2.22
CA LEU A 95 -3.66 -9.10 -3.18
C LEU A 95 -3.87 -10.53 -2.66
N PRO A 96 -5.01 -11.16 -2.99
CA PRO A 96 -5.30 -12.53 -2.55
C PRO A 96 -4.31 -13.52 -3.15
N GLY A 97 -3.90 -14.51 -2.36
CA GLY A 97 -2.90 -15.51 -2.76
C GLY A 97 -1.45 -15.08 -2.51
N THR A 98 -1.22 -13.96 -1.81
CA THR A 98 0.12 -13.61 -1.31
C THR A 98 0.51 -14.57 -0.19
N GLU A 99 1.70 -15.18 -0.31
CA GLU A 99 2.31 -16.01 0.74
C GLU A 99 3.38 -15.19 1.47
N TYR A 100 3.31 -15.18 2.80
CA TYR A 100 4.27 -14.50 3.68
C TYR A 100 5.16 -15.54 4.37
N GLU A 101 6.29 -15.08 4.92
CA GLU A 101 7.18 -15.94 5.70
C GLU A 101 6.47 -16.49 6.95
N GLU A 102 6.73 -17.76 7.26
CA GLU A 102 6.19 -18.40 8.46
C GLU A 102 6.99 -17.94 9.68
N VAL A 103 6.31 -17.28 10.62
CA VAL A 103 6.93 -16.83 11.88
C VAL A 103 6.91 -17.99 12.88
N SER A 104 8.10 -18.50 13.19
CA SER A 104 8.29 -19.57 14.18
C SER A 104 8.50 -19.00 15.59
N ARG A 105 8.49 -19.86 16.61
CA ARG A 105 8.84 -19.45 17.98
C ARG A 105 10.29 -19.04 18.15
N ASP A 106 11.17 -19.49 17.25
CA ASP A 106 12.60 -19.17 17.29
C ASP A 106 12.92 -17.89 16.48
N SER A 107 11.93 -17.29 15.84
CA SER A 107 12.08 -16.04 15.09
C SER A 107 12.39 -14.87 16.04
N GLU A 108 13.30 -13.98 15.64
CA GLU A 108 13.66 -12.79 16.42
C GLU A 108 12.47 -11.81 16.49
N PRO A 109 11.86 -11.56 17.68
CA PRO A 109 10.62 -10.76 17.76
C PRO A 109 10.78 -9.33 17.25
N THR A 110 11.98 -8.75 17.34
CA THR A 110 12.27 -7.38 16.89
C THR A 110 12.29 -7.23 15.36
N LYS A 111 12.28 -8.35 14.62
CA LYS A 111 12.22 -8.39 13.15
C LYS A 111 10.85 -8.83 12.63
N VAL A 112 9.89 -9.08 13.52
CA VAL A 112 8.53 -9.48 13.17
C VAL A 112 7.62 -8.27 13.26
N ILE A 113 6.80 -8.08 12.23
CA ILE A 113 5.75 -7.07 12.18
C ILE A 113 4.49 -7.68 11.56
N GLU A 114 3.34 -7.41 12.16
CA GLU A 114 2.05 -7.82 11.63
C GLU A 114 1.73 -7.02 10.36
N LEU A 115 1.11 -7.70 9.39
CA LEU A 115 0.80 -7.11 8.08
C LEU A 115 -0.02 -5.81 8.19
N PHE A 116 -0.94 -5.72 9.15
CA PHE A 116 -1.79 -4.55 9.35
C PHE A 116 -1.07 -3.39 10.03
N ASP A 117 0.00 -3.66 10.77
CA ASP A 117 0.82 -2.65 11.46
C ASP A 117 1.91 -2.07 10.56
N LEU A 118 2.31 -2.81 9.51
CA LEU A 118 3.35 -2.39 8.57
C LEU A 118 3.08 -1.02 7.92
N PRO A 119 1.86 -0.71 7.41
CA PRO A 119 1.52 0.63 6.93
C PRO A 119 1.77 1.76 7.94
N SER A 120 1.34 1.59 9.19
CA SER A 120 1.52 2.58 10.25
C SER A 120 2.98 2.73 10.63
N TRP A 121 3.72 1.64 10.72
CA TRP A 121 5.16 1.68 11.01
C TRP A 121 5.92 2.42 9.90
N ILE A 122 5.62 2.18 8.62
CA ILE A 122 6.25 2.89 7.50
C ILE A 122 5.95 4.40 7.57
N LEU A 123 4.69 4.78 7.71
CA LEU A 123 4.28 6.19 7.70
C LEU A 123 4.76 6.95 8.94
N GLY A 124 4.78 6.30 10.10
CA GLY A 124 5.22 6.88 11.37
C GLY A 124 6.73 6.99 11.50
N THR A 125 7.52 6.14 10.83
CA THR A 125 8.99 6.09 11.04
C THR A 125 9.82 6.63 9.87
N LEU A 126 9.30 6.62 8.64
CA LEU A 126 10.05 7.00 7.44
C LEU A 126 9.65 8.38 6.92
N ARG A 127 10.64 9.14 6.46
CA ARG A 127 10.45 10.46 5.83
C ARG A 127 10.20 10.34 4.33
N HIS A 128 10.97 9.48 3.66
CA HIS A 128 10.97 9.32 2.21
C HIS A 128 11.06 7.86 1.80
N SER A 129 10.43 7.52 0.66
CA SER A 129 10.41 6.16 0.11
C SER A 129 11.80 5.58 -0.16
N ASN A 130 12.81 6.43 -0.41
CA ASN A 130 14.20 6.01 -0.60
C ASN A 130 14.78 5.27 0.62
N GLN A 131 14.30 5.55 1.83
CA GLN A 131 14.77 4.89 3.06
C GLN A 131 14.28 3.44 3.15
N LEU A 132 13.15 3.12 2.52
CA LEU A 132 12.49 1.82 2.65
C LEU A 132 13.41 0.66 2.23
N ARG A 133 14.15 0.82 1.12
CA ARG A 133 15.08 -0.20 0.63
C ARG A 133 16.23 -0.47 1.60
N THR A 134 16.64 0.53 2.38
CA THR A 134 17.72 0.40 3.36
C THR A 134 17.24 -0.30 4.62
N VAL A 135 15.99 -0.04 5.02
CA VAL A 135 15.42 -0.64 6.24
C VAL A 135 14.98 -2.08 6.00
N LEU A 136 14.37 -2.39 4.85
CA LEU A 136 13.91 -3.76 4.53
C LEU A 136 15.04 -4.75 4.21
N LYS A 137 16.28 -4.29 4.04
CA LYS A 137 17.44 -5.15 3.76
C LYS A 137 18.22 -5.53 5.03
N LYS A 138 17.82 -5.02 6.19
CA LYS A 138 18.41 -5.34 7.49
C LYS A 138 17.65 -6.48 8.13
#